data_AF-A0A9D8BAH6-F1
#
_entry.id   AF-A0A9D8BAH6-F1
#
_cell.length_a   1.000
_cell.length_b   1.000
_cell.length_c   1.000
_cell.angle_alpha   90.00
_cell.angle_beta   90.00
_cell.angle_gamma   90.00
#
_symmetry.space_group_name_H-M   'P 1'
#
loop_
_entity.id
_entity.type
_entity.pdbx_description
1 polymer ?
#
loop_
_entity_poly.entity_id
_entity_poly.type
_entity_poly.pdbx_seq_one_letter_code
_entity_poly.pdbx_strand_id
1 'polypeptide(L)'
;MPEIVTEEKRKLAEKAAAKTAPLGTDIDLSRYDTESEKHSYQRDPSQLPPDEKQQMLKSGVIVDDLSGRSGTFIQKDQSPVHFSAKQEGIEVMSISE
;
A
#
# COMPACT_ATOMS: atom_id res chain seq x y z
N MET A 1 17.25 10.40 -4.48
CA MET A 1 18.10 9.18 -4.56
C MET A 1 19.09 9.36 -5.70
N PRO A 2 20.40 9.10 -5.53
CA PRO A 2 21.34 9.22 -6.64
C PRO A 2 21.07 8.16 -7.72
N GLU A 3 20.96 8.59 -8.97
CA GLU A 3 20.51 7.80 -10.13
C GLU A 3 21.33 6.52 -10.39
N ILE A 4 22.62 6.52 -10.03
CA ILE A 4 23.54 5.39 -10.23
C ILE A 4 23.14 4.16 -9.40
N VAL A 5 22.63 4.38 -8.17
CA VAL A 5 22.15 3.31 -7.28
C VAL A 5 20.86 2.70 -7.83
N THR A 6 20.09 3.45 -8.62
CA THR A 6 18.83 3.01 -9.21
C THR A 6 19.05 2.07 -10.40
N GLU A 7 20.04 2.35 -11.25
CA GLU A 7 20.34 1.54 -12.45
C GLU A 7 20.93 0.16 -12.13
N GLU A 8 21.86 0.09 -11.17
CA GLU A 8 22.39 -1.21 -10.73
C GLU A 8 21.29 -2.08 -10.11
N LYS A 9 20.45 -1.49 -9.26
CA LYS A 9 19.29 -2.17 -8.67
C LYS A 9 18.29 -2.64 -9.72
N ARG A 10 18.04 -1.84 -10.76
CA ARG A 10 17.15 -2.23 -11.88
C ARG A 10 17.68 -3.48 -12.59
N LYS A 11 18.98 -3.49 -12.95
CA LYS A 11 19.60 -4.66 -13.60
C LYS A 11 19.56 -5.92 -12.72
N LEU A 12 19.76 -5.76 -11.42
CA LEU A 12 19.65 -6.87 -10.47
C LEU A 12 18.21 -7.40 -10.39
N ALA A 13 17.21 -6.51 -10.40
CA ALA A 13 15.80 -6.90 -10.43
C ALA A 13 15.43 -7.64 -11.72
N GLU A 14 15.88 -7.17 -12.88
CA GLU A 14 15.67 -7.83 -14.18
C GLU A 14 16.25 -9.25 -14.20
N LYS A 15 17.47 -9.45 -13.67
CA LYS A 15 18.09 -10.78 -13.56
C LYS A 15 17.33 -11.71 -12.61
N ALA A 16 16.60 -11.17 -11.64
CA ALA A 16 15.83 -11.92 -10.67
C ALA A 16 14.37 -12.14 -11.09
N ALA A 17 13.95 -11.72 -12.29
CA ALA A 17 12.54 -11.75 -12.71
C ALA A 17 11.90 -13.17 -12.66
N ALA A 18 12.68 -14.21 -12.96
CA ALA A 18 12.23 -15.62 -12.90
C ALA A 18 12.69 -16.37 -11.64
N LYS A 19 13.22 -15.65 -10.64
CA LYS A 19 13.72 -16.28 -9.41
C LYS A 19 12.55 -16.65 -8.52
N THR A 20 12.34 -17.95 -8.33
CA THR A 20 11.28 -18.47 -7.46
C THR A 20 11.57 -18.19 -5.98
N ALA A 21 10.51 -18.03 -5.19
CA ALA A 21 10.63 -17.94 -3.73
C ALA A 21 11.13 -19.28 -3.14
N PRO A 22 11.85 -19.27 -2.00
CA PRO A 22 12.31 -20.51 -1.36
C PRO A 22 11.17 -21.39 -0.82
N LEU A 23 10.01 -20.79 -0.53
CA LEU A 23 8.84 -21.44 0.05
C LEU A 23 7.57 -20.93 -0.63
N GLY A 24 6.55 -21.79 -0.70
CA GLY A 24 5.26 -21.45 -1.30
C GLY A 24 5.13 -21.90 -2.76
N THR A 25 3.98 -21.59 -3.36
CA THR A 25 3.73 -21.88 -4.77
C THR A 25 4.41 -20.84 -5.64
N ASP A 26 4.99 -21.28 -6.76
CA ASP A 26 5.52 -20.37 -7.76
C ASP A 26 4.36 -19.66 -8.50
N ILE A 27 4.36 -18.34 -8.46
CA ILE A 27 3.28 -17.51 -9.00
C ILE A 27 3.73 -16.94 -10.34
N ASP A 28 3.01 -17.30 -11.40
CA ASP A 28 3.20 -16.70 -12.71
C ASP A 28 2.65 -15.27 -12.74
N LEU A 29 3.55 -14.30 -12.54
CA LEU A 29 3.23 -12.88 -12.52
C LEU A 29 2.69 -12.36 -13.86
N SER A 30 2.95 -13.04 -14.98
CA SER A 30 2.47 -12.63 -16.31
C SER A 30 0.95 -12.75 -16.46
N ARG A 31 0.30 -13.45 -15.52
CA ARG A 31 -1.16 -13.64 -15.47
C ARG A 31 -1.90 -12.51 -14.75
N TYR A 32 -1.19 -11.53 -14.22
CA TYR A 32 -1.74 -10.42 -13.45
C TYR A 32 -1.44 -9.09 -14.14
N ASP A 33 -2.38 -8.16 -14.07
CA ASP A 33 -2.18 -6.81 -14.61
C ASP A 33 -1.23 -6.01 -13.71
N THR A 34 -0.26 -5.34 -14.34
CA THR A 34 0.71 -4.48 -13.65
C THR A 34 0.19 -3.05 -13.46
N GLU A 35 -0.82 -2.67 -14.23
CA GLU A 35 -1.49 -1.38 -14.15
C GLU A 35 -2.74 -1.52 -13.27
N SER A 36 -3.05 -0.46 -12.53
CA SER A 36 -4.24 -0.41 -11.69
C SER A 36 -4.91 0.96 -11.78
N GLU A 37 -6.19 1.00 -11.42
CA GLU A 37 -6.92 2.26 -11.32
C GLU A 37 -6.23 3.19 -10.32
N LYS A 38 -6.11 4.47 -10.68
CA LYS A 38 -5.63 5.49 -9.75
C LYS A 38 -6.76 5.92 -8.83
N HIS A 39 -6.60 5.66 -7.54
CA HIS A 39 -7.56 6.09 -6.54
C HIS A 39 -7.16 7.46 -5.99
N SER A 40 -8.15 8.34 -5.83
CA SER A 40 -7.94 9.67 -5.27
C SER A 40 -7.68 9.59 -3.77
N TYR A 41 -6.88 10.51 -3.25
CA TYR A 41 -6.69 10.66 -1.81
C TYR A 41 -8.00 11.10 -1.14
N GLN A 42 -8.36 10.39 -0.06
CA GLN A 42 -9.48 10.67 0.80
C GLN A 42 -8.98 11.15 2.15
N ARG A 43 -9.23 12.42 2.47
CA ARG A 43 -8.79 13.03 3.73
C ARG A 43 -9.50 12.42 4.94
N ASP A 44 -10.77 12.10 4.81
CA ASP A 44 -11.58 11.51 5.88
C ASP A 44 -11.93 10.05 5.54
N PRO A 45 -11.28 9.06 6.17
CA PRO A 45 -11.46 7.65 5.81
C PRO A 45 -12.85 7.13 6.22
N SER A 46 -13.62 7.86 7.03
CA SER A 46 -15.03 7.52 7.29
C SER A 46 -15.93 7.69 6.05
N GLN A 47 -15.48 8.47 5.06
CA GLN A 47 -16.17 8.69 3.79
C GLN A 47 -15.89 7.59 2.74
N LEU A 48 -15.12 6.55 3.10
CA LEU A 48 -14.93 5.39 2.22
C LEU A 48 -16.26 4.65 2.00
N PRO A 49 -16.44 3.96 0.85
CA PRO A 49 -17.65 3.22 0.54
C PRO A 49 -18.02 2.22 1.64
N PRO A 50 -19.31 2.07 2.01
CA PRO A 50 -19.74 1.18 3.09
C PRO A 50 -19.23 -0.26 2.97
N ASP A 51 -19.20 -0.80 1.74
CA ASP A 51 -18.73 -2.15 1.47
C ASP A 51 -17.23 -2.32 1.78
N GLU A 52 -16.42 -1.31 1.45
CA GLU A 52 -14.99 -1.29 1.77
C GLU A 52 -14.77 -1.21 3.28
N LYS A 53 -15.53 -0.36 3.98
CA LYS A 53 -15.47 -0.24 5.44
C LYS A 53 -15.86 -1.55 6.14
N GLN A 54 -16.87 -2.24 5.63
CA GLN A 54 -17.28 -3.55 6.17
C GLN A 54 -16.19 -4.62 5.95
N GLN A 55 -15.49 -4.60 4.80
CA GLN A 55 -14.34 -5.47 4.55
C GLN A 55 -13.19 -5.17 5.51
N MET A 56 -12.83 -3.90 5.69
CA MET A 56 -11.81 -3.45 6.63
C MET A 56 -12.12 -3.86 8.07
N LEU A 57 -13.40 -3.78 8.49
CA LEU A 57 -13.80 -4.19 9.82
C LEU A 57 -13.55 -5.68 10.07
N LYS A 58 -13.74 -6.53 9.05
CA LYS A 58 -13.46 -7.99 9.15
C LYS A 58 -11.97 -8.30 9.37
N SER A 59 -11.07 -7.39 9.02
CA SER A 59 -9.63 -7.50 9.29
C SER A 59 -9.17 -6.68 10.51
N GLY A 60 -10.11 -6.10 11.29
CA GLY A 60 -9.82 -5.32 12.50
C GLY A 60 -9.46 -3.85 12.24
N VAL A 61 -9.62 -3.39 11.01
CA VAL A 61 -9.42 -1.99 10.62
C VAL A 61 -10.72 -1.23 10.76
N ILE A 62 -10.73 -0.19 11.60
CA ILE A 62 -11.88 0.67 11.89
C ILE A 62 -11.55 2.06 11.36
N VAL A 63 -12.40 2.58 10.47
CA VAL A 63 -12.18 3.90 9.81
C VAL A 63 -13.25 4.95 10.16
N ASP A 64 -14.36 4.52 10.76
CA ASP A 64 -15.42 5.42 11.23
C ASP A 64 -15.08 6.08 12.58
N ASP A 65 -14.26 5.42 13.40
CA ASP A 65 -13.72 5.97 14.64
C ASP A 65 -12.22 5.74 14.74
N LEU A 66 -11.48 6.83 14.60
CA LEU A 66 -10.01 6.85 14.67
C LEU A 66 -9.49 7.23 16.07
N SER A 67 -10.34 7.39 17.07
CA SER A 67 -9.92 7.82 18.42
C SER A 67 -8.99 6.82 19.12
N GLY A 68 -9.18 5.53 18.86
CA GLY A 68 -8.35 4.44 19.39
C GLY A 68 -7.14 4.07 18.52
N ARG A 69 -6.70 4.95 17.60
CA ARG A 69 -5.62 4.68 16.64
C ARG A 69 -4.61 5.83 16.65
N SER A 70 -3.32 5.49 16.76
CA SER A 70 -2.23 6.46 16.73
C SER A 70 -1.93 7.00 15.32
N GLY A 71 -2.32 6.25 14.29
CA GLY A 71 -2.21 6.61 12.88
C GLY A 71 -2.98 5.61 12.02
N THR A 72 -3.23 6.00 10.77
CA THR A 72 -3.94 5.17 9.78
C THR A 72 -3.21 5.28 8.45
N PHE A 73 -3.04 4.16 7.75
CA PHE A 73 -2.55 4.11 6.37
C PHE A 73 -3.42 3.13 5.59
N ILE A 74 -3.96 3.58 4.46
CA ILE A 74 -4.82 2.79 3.58
C ILE A 74 -4.28 2.93 2.17
N GLN A 75 -4.01 1.81 1.54
CA GLN A 75 -3.63 1.71 0.14
C GLN A 75 -4.64 0.81 -0.58
N LYS A 76 -5.11 1.28 -1.74
CA LYS A 76 -5.95 0.52 -2.64
C LYS A 76 -5.20 0.36 -3.96
N ASP A 77 -5.01 -0.88 -4.38
CA ASP A 77 -4.13 -1.24 -5.49
C ASP A 77 -2.73 -0.63 -5.31
N GLN A 78 -2.33 0.27 -6.21
CA GLN A 78 -1.04 0.98 -6.16
C GLN A 78 -1.17 2.43 -5.67
N SER A 79 -2.33 2.82 -5.11
CA SER A 79 -2.62 4.20 -4.71
C SER A 79 -2.77 4.35 -3.19
N PRO A 80 -1.99 5.22 -2.51
CA PRO A 80 -2.21 5.56 -1.12
C PRO A 80 -3.46 6.44 -0.99
N VAL A 81 -4.57 5.86 -0.54
CA VAL A 81 -5.88 6.54 -0.49
C VAL A 81 -6.09 7.31 0.80
N HIS A 82 -5.43 6.94 1.90
CA HIS A 82 -5.46 7.73 3.12
C HIS A 82 -4.21 7.46 3.94
N PHE A 83 -3.66 8.52 4.53
CA PHE A 83 -2.68 8.39 5.59
C PHE A 83 -2.78 9.58 6.54
N SER A 84 -2.67 9.31 7.83
CA SER A 84 -2.69 10.31 8.89
C SER A 84 -2.04 9.80 10.16
N ALA A 85 -1.42 10.70 10.92
CA ALA A 85 -0.99 10.47 12.28
C ALA A 85 -1.89 11.27 13.24
N LYS A 86 -2.27 10.65 14.36
CA LYS A 86 -3.07 11.29 15.43
C LYS A 86 -2.33 11.44 16.74
N GLN A 87 -1.28 10.66 16.94
CA GLN A 87 -0.46 10.72 18.14
C GLN A 87 0.77 11.61 17.89
N GLU A 88 1.06 12.50 18.84
CA GLU A 88 2.28 13.28 18.83
C GLU A 88 3.52 12.37 18.87
N GLY A 89 4.54 12.71 18.08
CA GLY A 89 5.76 11.92 17.95
C GLY A 89 5.68 10.76 16.94
N ILE A 90 4.58 10.65 16.19
CA ILE A 90 4.44 9.69 15.08
C ILE A 90 4.22 10.45 13.78
N GLU A 91 4.93 10.01 12.74
CA GLU A 91 4.74 10.45 11.36
C GLU A 91 4.30 9.26 10.51
N VAL A 92 3.32 9.50 9.63
CA VAL A 92 2.82 8.51 8.67
C VAL A 92 2.72 9.22 7.33
N MET A 93 3.48 8.72 6.34
CA MET A 93 3.53 9.24 4.98
C MET A 93 3.59 8.11 3.97
N SER A 94 3.26 8.39 2.70
CA SER A 94 3.51 7.44 1.62
C SER A 94 4.99 7.38 1.28
N ILE A 95 5.49 6.21 0.87
CA ILE A 95 6.87 6.07 0.34
C ILE A 95 7.05 6.85 -0.97
N SER A 96 5.96 7.08 -1.70
CA SER A 96 5.95 7.84 -2.95
C SER A 96 5.88 9.35 -2.76
N GLU A 97 5.74 9.83 -1.52
CA GLU A 97 5.66 11.25 -1.17
C GLU A 97 7.04 11.85 -0.89
#